data_AF-A0A1H8CQU7-F1
#
_entry.id   AF-A0A1H8CQU7-F1
#
_cell.length_a   1.000
_cell.length_b   1.000
_cell.length_c   1.000
_cell.angle_alpha   90.00
_cell.angle_beta   90.00
_cell.angle_gamma   90.00
#
_symmetry.space_group_name_H-M   'P 1'
#
loop_
_entity.id
_entity.type
_entity.pdbx_description
1 polymer ?
#
loop_
_entity_poly.entity_id
_entity_poly.type
_entity_poly.pdbx_seq_one_letter_code
_entity_poly.pdbx_strand_id
1 'polypeptide(L)'
;MNIRTIVGNGIVAALYIAVSAVIQPFGFTNVQFRISEMFNHLIVFNRNYFYGIVLGVFLTNLFFSPIVAYDLVFGVAHSVISLLITIAASRYIKNVIGLMVLNTAVFTFNMYIIAFELKLAFNLPFFFTWLTTAAGELVVLAVGIPIMYALNKRVNMGKLI
;
A
#
# COMPACT_ATOMS: atom_id res chain seq x y z
N MET A 1 -12.05 18.40 9.09
CA MET A 1 -12.43 17.14 8.41
C MET A 1 -13.93 16.97 8.55
N ASN A 2 -14.65 16.71 7.45
CA ASN A 2 -16.08 16.39 7.51
C ASN A 2 -16.27 14.98 8.09
N ILE A 3 -17.40 14.73 8.75
CA ILE A 3 -17.72 13.41 9.34
C ILE A 3 -17.67 12.30 8.28
N ARG A 4 -18.11 12.60 7.05
CA ARG A 4 -18.04 11.68 5.90
C ARG A 4 -16.60 11.25 5.55
N THR A 5 -15.62 12.15 5.70
CA THR A 5 -14.19 11.87 5.49
C THR A 5 -13.62 10.95 6.55
N ILE A 6 -14.01 11.13 7.81
CA ILE A 6 -13.59 10.27 8.92
C ILE A 6 -14.15 8.86 8.70
N VAL A 7 -15.44 8.75 8.39
CA VAL A 7 -16.11 7.47 8.13
C VAL A 7 -15.50 6.77 6.91
N GLY A 8 -15.29 7.48 5.81
CA GLY A 8 -14.68 6.92 4.61
C GLY A 8 -13.25 6.40 4.85
N ASN A 9 -12.43 7.16 5.56
CA ASN A 9 -11.08 6.73 5.93
C ASN A 9 -11.10 5.53 6.90
N GLY A 10 -12.05 5.50 7.84
CA GLY A 10 -12.24 4.35 8.73
C GLY A 10 -12.64 3.09 7.98
N ILE A 11 -13.53 3.19 7.00
CA ILE A 11 -13.92 2.05 6.15
C ILE A 11 -12.74 1.55 5.32
N VAL A 12 -11.93 2.45 4.74
CA VAL A 12 -10.74 2.06 3.98
C VAL A 12 -9.72 1.38 4.88
N ALA A 13 -9.46 1.91 6.08
CA ALA A 13 -8.58 1.27 7.05
C ALA A 13 -9.10 -0.14 7.44
N ALA A 14 -10.40 -0.27 7.71
CA ALA A 14 -11.01 -1.55 8.05
C ALA A 14 -10.91 -2.57 6.90
N LEU A 15 -11.15 -2.15 5.66
CA LEU A 15 -10.97 -3.00 4.47
C LEU A 15 -9.51 -3.39 4.28
N TYR A 16 -8.58 -2.46 4.47
CA TYR A 16 -7.14 -2.73 4.41
C TYR A 16 -6.78 -3.84 5.41
N ILE A 17 -7.22 -3.72 6.66
CA ILE A 17 -6.96 -4.71 7.72
C ILE A 17 -7.62 -6.05 7.39
N ALA A 18 -8.88 -6.06 6.97
CA ALA A 18 -9.61 -7.28 6.64
C ALA A 18 -8.96 -8.06 5.50
N VAL A 19 -8.57 -7.37 4.42
CA VAL A 19 -7.85 -7.96 3.29
C VAL A 19 -6.48 -8.48 3.75
N SER A 20 -5.77 -7.69 4.58
CA SER A 20 -4.49 -8.12 5.15
C SER A 20 -4.62 -9.39 6.00
N ALA A 21 -5.67 -9.49 6.81
CA ALA A 21 -5.92 -10.63 7.68
C ALA A 21 -6.17 -11.92 6.89
N VAL A 22 -6.95 -11.84 5.81
CA VAL A 22 -7.27 -12.99 4.95
C VAL A 22 -6.05 -13.46 4.17
N ILE A 23 -5.16 -12.54 3.80
CA ILE A 23 -3.99 -12.79 2.94
C ILE A 23 -2.72 -13.07 3.75
N GLN A 24 -2.76 -12.87 5.07
CA GLN A 24 -1.71 -13.21 6.01
C GLN A 24 -0.97 -14.55 5.70
N PRO A 25 -1.64 -15.69 5.44
CA PRO A 25 -0.95 -16.95 5.12
C PRO A 25 -0.13 -16.91 3.82
N PHE A 26 -0.50 -16.05 2.86
CA PHE A 26 0.26 -15.83 1.62
C PHE A 26 1.32 -14.73 1.77
N GLY A 27 1.13 -13.81 2.72
CA GLY A 27 2.04 -12.70 3.01
C GLY A 27 3.38 -13.13 3.63
N PHE A 28 3.47 -14.30 4.25
CA PHE A 28 4.69 -14.85 4.87
C PHE A 28 5.40 -15.92 4.03
N THR A 29 4.94 -16.17 2.80
CA THR A 29 5.66 -17.08 1.90
C THR A 29 6.88 -16.41 1.30
N ASN A 30 7.76 -17.17 0.63
CA ASN A 30 8.97 -16.62 -0.03
C ASN A 30 8.67 -15.47 -1.00
N VAL A 31 7.43 -15.34 -1.49
CA VAL A 31 6.94 -14.20 -2.26
C VAL A 31 5.88 -13.49 -1.43
N GLN A 32 6.22 -12.34 -0.83
CA GLN A 32 5.28 -11.59 0.00
C GLN A 32 4.27 -10.86 -0.88
N PHE A 33 3.08 -11.44 -1.04
CA PHE A 33 1.99 -10.78 -1.75
C PHE A 33 1.24 -9.83 -0.82
N ARG A 34 1.53 -8.52 -0.92
CA ARG A 34 0.86 -7.49 -0.12
C ARG A 34 -0.35 -6.92 -0.83
N ILE A 35 -1.37 -7.74 -1.02
CA ILE A 35 -2.62 -7.37 -1.73
C ILE A 35 -3.25 -6.09 -1.16
N SER A 36 -3.09 -5.83 0.14
CA SER A 36 -3.55 -4.62 0.80
C SER A 36 -2.95 -3.33 0.24
N GLU A 37 -1.73 -3.37 -0.34
CA GLU A 37 -1.10 -2.21 -0.96
C GLU A 37 -1.82 -1.75 -2.24
N MET A 38 -2.73 -2.56 -2.80
CA MET A 38 -3.63 -2.12 -3.87
C MET A 38 -4.47 -0.90 -3.45
N PHE A 39 -4.82 -0.79 -2.17
CA PHE A 39 -5.55 0.35 -1.64
C PHE A 39 -4.76 1.66 -1.72
N ASN A 40 -3.43 1.63 -1.89
CA ASN A 40 -2.62 2.83 -2.11
C ASN A 40 -3.04 3.59 -3.37
N HIS A 41 -3.60 2.90 -4.36
CA HIS A 41 -4.14 3.53 -5.56
C HIS A 41 -5.35 4.43 -5.27
N LEU A 42 -6.03 4.29 -4.12
CA LEU A 42 -7.11 5.20 -3.70
C LEU A 42 -6.63 6.64 -3.59
N ILE A 43 -5.36 6.84 -3.22
CA ILE A 43 -4.80 8.17 -3.02
C ILE A 43 -4.73 8.99 -4.32
N VAL A 44 -4.67 8.29 -5.45
CA VAL A 44 -4.68 8.90 -6.79
C VAL A 44 -6.02 9.59 -7.06
N PHE A 45 -7.11 9.07 -6.52
CA PHE A 45 -8.45 9.62 -6.70
C PHE A 45 -8.77 10.73 -5.70
N ASN A 46 -8.36 10.58 -4.44
CA ASN A 46 -8.53 11.62 -3.43
C ASN A 46 -7.42 11.54 -2.37
N ARG A 47 -6.75 12.67 -2.11
CA ARG A 47 -5.67 12.77 -1.11
C ARG A 47 -6.16 12.52 0.31
N ASN A 48 -7.46 12.69 0.56
CA ASN A 48 -8.05 12.45 1.87
C ASN A 48 -7.93 11.00 2.34
N TYR A 49 -7.79 10.02 1.42
CA TYR A 49 -7.60 8.61 1.75
C TYR A 49 -6.24 8.29 2.38
N PHE A 50 -5.28 9.23 2.36
CA PHE A 50 -3.95 9.06 2.97
C PHE A 50 -4.04 8.57 4.41
N TYR A 51 -4.88 9.21 5.24
CA TYR A 51 -5.02 8.84 6.65
C TYR A 51 -5.61 7.44 6.83
N GLY A 52 -6.59 7.05 6.00
CA GLY A 52 -7.18 5.70 6.07
C GLY A 52 -6.18 4.61 5.69
N ILE A 53 -5.38 4.85 4.66
CA ILE A 53 -4.33 3.92 4.21
C ILE A 53 -3.24 3.81 5.28
N VAL A 54 -2.70 4.92 5.76
CA VAL A 54 -1.62 4.92 6.78
C VAL A 54 -2.08 4.25 8.07
N LEU A 55 -3.31 4.50 8.51
CA LEU A 55 -3.89 3.81 9.66
C LEU A 55 -4.10 2.32 9.39
N GLY A 56 -4.53 1.94 8.18
CA GLY A 56 -4.66 0.55 7.76
C GLY A 56 -3.31 -0.18 7.81
N VAL A 57 -2.27 0.40 7.22
CA VAL A 57 -0.90 -0.14 7.24
C VAL A 57 -0.39 -0.25 8.69
N PHE A 58 -0.56 0.79 9.50
CA PHE A 58 -0.12 0.80 10.89
C PHE A 58 -0.81 -0.28 11.71
N LEU A 59 -2.14 -0.38 11.64
CA LEU A 59 -2.92 -1.36 12.38
C LEU A 59 -2.65 -2.78 11.87
N THR A 60 -2.56 -2.99 10.56
CA THR A 60 -2.20 -4.31 10.01
C THR A 60 -0.83 -4.76 10.53
N ASN A 61 0.18 -3.88 10.49
CA ASN A 61 1.50 -4.23 11.00
C ASN A 61 1.47 -4.48 12.51
N LEU A 62 0.66 -3.72 13.28
CA LEU A 62 0.49 -3.94 14.71
C LEU A 62 -0.18 -5.29 15.04
N PHE A 63 -1.17 -5.72 14.25
CA PHE A 63 -1.94 -6.94 14.51
C PHE A 63 -1.32 -8.21 13.91
N PHE A 64 -0.65 -8.11 12.77
CA PHE A 64 -0.26 -9.28 11.97
C PHE A 64 1.25 -9.45 11.79
N SER A 65 2.09 -8.48 12.15
CA SER A 65 3.54 -8.65 12.01
C SER A 65 4.14 -9.47 13.16
N PRO A 66 4.99 -10.49 12.87
CA PRO A 66 5.78 -11.20 13.86
C PRO A 66 6.92 -10.35 14.45
N ILE A 67 7.27 -9.20 13.84
CA ILE A 67 8.33 -8.29 14.29
C ILE A 67 7.77 -6.87 14.35
N VAL A 68 6.83 -6.70 15.30
CA VAL A 68 6.01 -5.50 15.48
C VAL A 68 6.82 -4.20 15.54
N ALA A 69 8.04 -4.19 16.06
CA ALA A 69 8.80 -2.94 16.20
C ALA A 69 9.48 -2.47 14.89
N TYR A 70 9.97 -3.41 14.07
CA TYR A 70 10.66 -3.06 12.82
C TYR A 70 9.63 -2.80 11.72
N ASP A 71 8.69 -3.74 11.51
CA ASP A 71 7.72 -3.66 10.40
C ASP A 71 6.81 -2.43 10.53
N LEU A 72 6.54 -2.00 11.77
CA LEU A 72 5.73 -0.81 12.03
C LEU A 72 6.47 0.48 11.71
N VAL A 73 7.80 0.52 11.84
CA VAL A 73 8.59 1.72 11.51
C VAL A 73 8.94 1.71 10.03
N PHE A 74 9.52 0.63 9.53
CA PHE A 74 9.98 0.55 8.13
C PHE A 74 8.83 0.33 7.16
N GLY A 75 7.83 -0.49 7.47
CA GLY A 75 6.65 -0.70 6.62
C GLY A 75 5.74 0.52 6.54
N VAL A 76 5.51 1.21 7.66
CA VAL A 76 4.75 2.48 7.65
C VAL A 76 5.57 3.58 6.98
N ALA A 77 6.87 3.71 7.26
CA ALA A 77 7.72 4.70 6.59
C ALA A 77 7.76 4.46 5.08
N HIS A 78 7.93 3.21 4.64
CA HIS A 78 7.86 2.82 3.23
C HIS A 78 6.57 3.30 2.57
N SER A 79 5.44 2.99 3.18
CA SER A 79 4.12 3.33 2.65
C SER A 79 3.91 4.84 2.64
N VAL A 80 4.25 5.54 3.74
CA VAL A 80 4.13 6.99 3.85
C VAL A 80 5.01 7.70 2.82
N ILE A 81 6.27 7.31 2.67
CA ILE A 81 7.19 7.91 1.69
C ILE A 81 6.66 7.68 0.28
N SER A 82 6.24 6.46 -0.05
CA SER A 82 5.71 6.13 -1.37
C SER A 82 4.42 6.90 -1.67
N LEU A 83 3.51 7.00 -0.71
CA LEU A 83 2.28 7.79 -0.86
C LEU A 83 2.56 9.28 -1.00
N LEU A 84 3.52 9.84 -0.27
CA LEU A 84 3.91 11.25 -0.39
C LEU A 84 4.52 11.56 -1.76
N ILE A 85 5.36 10.67 -2.29
CA ILE A 85 5.90 10.78 -3.66
C ILE A 85 4.76 10.75 -4.67
N THR A 86 3.80 9.83 -4.52
CA THR A 86 2.63 9.74 -5.40
C THR A 86 1.72 10.97 -5.30
N ILE A 87 1.52 11.54 -4.11
CA ILE A 87 0.79 12.81 -3.93
C ILE A 87 1.53 13.98 -4.61
N ALA A 88 2.86 14.04 -4.48
CA ALA A 88 3.68 15.06 -5.13
C ALA A 88 3.62 14.92 -6.66
N ALA A 89 3.76 13.71 -7.19
CA ALA A 89 3.63 13.40 -8.61
C ALA A 89 2.22 13.70 -9.14
N SER A 90 1.18 13.51 -8.31
CA SER A 90 -0.20 13.87 -8.64
C SER A 90 -0.41 15.37 -8.89
N ARG A 91 0.47 16.23 -8.37
CA ARG A 91 0.43 17.66 -8.68
C ARG A 91 0.87 17.97 -10.12
N TYR A 92 1.70 17.12 -10.72
CA TYR A 92 2.24 17.31 -12.08
C TYR A 92 1.53 16.47 -13.13
N ILE A 93 1.12 15.25 -12.78
CA ILE A 93 0.46 14.31 -13.69
C ILE A 93 -1.05 14.35 -13.43
N LYS A 94 -1.83 14.79 -14.42
CA LYS A 94 -3.31 14.78 -14.35
C LYS A 94 -3.93 13.47 -14.87
N ASN A 95 -3.15 12.62 -15.53
CA ASN A 95 -3.63 11.35 -16.07
C ASN A 95 -3.67 10.29 -14.97
N VAL A 96 -4.87 9.80 -14.63
CA VAL A 96 -5.10 8.84 -13.55
C VAL A 96 -4.32 7.55 -13.76
N ILE A 97 -4.33 7.00 -14.99
CA ILE A 97 -3.63 5.74 -15.31
C ILE A 97 -2.11 5.93 -15.19
N GLY A 98 -1.57 7.04 -15.70
CA GLY A 98 -0.14 7.35 -15.60
C GLY A 98 0.34 7.51 -14.15
N LEU A 99 -0.52 8.09 -13.30
CA LEU A 99 -0.29 8.21 -11.86
C LEU A 99 -0.27 6.86 -11.14
N MET A 100 -1.18 5.95 -11.51
CA MET A 100 -1.23 4.60 -10.96
C MET A 100 -0.01 3.77 -11.36
N VAL A 101 0.45 3.91 -12.61
CA VAL A 101 1.71 3.29 -13.08
C VAL A 101 2.91 3.87 -12.34
N LEU A 102 2.95 5.18 -12.12
CA LEU A 102 4.02 5.82 -11.34
C LEU A 102 3.99 5.35 -9.88
N ASN A 103 2.80 5.27 -9.27
CA ASN A 103 2.63 4.74 -7.92
C ASN A 103 3.17 3.30 -7.82
N THR A 104 2.84 2.46 -8.81
CA THR A 104 3.37 1.10 -8.91
C THR A 104 4.88 1.07 -9.01
N ALA A 105 5.48 1.91 -9.84
CA ALA A 105 6.93 2.00 -9.99
C ALA A 105 7.61 2.49 -8.69
N VAL A 106 7.04 3.49 -8.02
CA VAL A 106 7.56 4.04 -6.75
C VAL A 106 7.50 3.00 -5.63
N PHE A 107 6.38 2.31 -5.47
CA PHE A 107 6.24 1.24 -4.47
C PHE A 107 7.17 0.07 -4.76
N THR A 108 7.25 -0.38 -6.01
CA THR A 108 8.18 -1.44 -6.43
C THR A 108 9.63 -1.06 -6.17
N PHE A 109 10.00 0.20 -6.44
CA PHE A 109 11.35 0.69 -6.18
C PHE A 109 11.62 0.73 -4.67
N ASN A 110 10.74 1.35 -3.88
CA ASN A 110 10.91 1.52 -2.44
C ASN A 110 10.90 0.20 -1.64
N MET A 111 10.57 -0.95 -2.26
CA MET A 111 10.72 -2.28 -1.66
C MET A 111 12.14 -2.61 -1.18
N TYR A 112 13.17 -1.85 -1.61
CA TYR A 112 14.52 -1.98 -1.02
C TYR A 112 14.53 -1.72 0.49
N ILE A 113 13.65 -0.83 0.99
CA ILE A 113 13.52 -0.49 2.42
C ILE A 113 13.05 -1.72 3.21
N ILE A 114 12.04 -2.41 2.70
CA ILE A 114 11.47 -3.62 3.31
C ILE A 114 12.46 -4.79 3.21
N ALA A 115 13.16 -4.94 2.08
CA ALA A 115 14.19 -5.96 1.93
C ALA A 115 15.36 -5.76 2.90
N PHE A 116 15.71 -4.50 3.21
CA PHE A 116 16.74 -4.16 4.20
C PHE A 116 16.29 -4.53 5.61
N GLU A 117 15.03 -4.25 5.94
CA GLU A 117 14.40 -4.67 7.19
C GLU A 117 14.40 -6.20 7.37
N LEU A 118 13.96 -6.96 6.36
CA LEU A 118 13.93 -8.43 6.40
C LEU A 118 15.34 -9.03 6.52
N LYS A 119 16.34 -8.39 5.91
CA LYS A 119 17.74 -8.75 6.09
C LYS A 119 18.18 -8.53 7.53
N LEU A 120 17.84 -7.40 8.14
CA LEU A 120 18.21 -7.07 9.52
C LEU A 120 17.52 -7.99 10.54
N ALA A 121 16.25 -8.32 10.27
CA ALA A 121 15.38 -9.08 11.15
C ALA A 121 15.61 -10.60 11.10
N PHE A 122 15.78 -11.17 9.91
CA PHE A 122 15.87 -12.62 9.68
C PHE A 122 17.21 -13.07 9.08
N ASN A 123 18.18 -12.18 8.89
CA ASN A 123 19.46 -12.47 8.20
C ASN A 123 19.29 -13.06 6.78
N LEU A 124 18.17 -12.77 6.13
CA LEU A 124 17.87 -13.29 4.80
C LEU A 124 18.70 -12.57 3.71
N PRO A 125 19.01 -13.24 2.59
CA PRO A 125 19.76 -12.65 1.48
C PRO A 125 19.00 -11.48 0.84
N PHE A 126 19.51 -10.26 1.04
CA PHE A 126 18.91 -9.00 0.60
C PHE A 126 18.42 -9.00 -0.85
N PHE A 127 19.26 -9.45 -1.79
CA PHE A 127 18.92 -9.47 -3.22
C PHE A 127 17.75 -10.41 -3.53
N PHE A 128 17.69 -11.57 -2.87
CA PHE A 128 16.63 -12.55 -3.10
C PHE A 128 15.31 -12.07 -2.51
N THR A 129 15.35 -11.53 -1.28
CA THR A 129 14.17 -10.94 -0.63
C THR A 129 13.66 -9.74 -1.41
N TRP A 130 14.55 -8.85 -1.87
CA TRP A 130 14.16 -7.70 -2.67
C TRP A 130 13.50 -8.09 -3.98
N LEU A 131 14.06 -9.07 -4.71
CA LEU A 131 13.52 -9.48 -6.00
C LEU A 131 12.14 -10.14 -5.82
N THR A 132 11.99 -10.98 -4.79
CA THR A 132 10.72 -11.64 -4.49
C THR A 132 9.64 -10.67 -3.98
N THR A 133 9.97 -9.74 -3.09
CA THR A 133 9.02 -8.72 -2.61
C THR A 133 8.66 -7.71 -3.70
N ALA A 134 9.64 -7.23 -4.48
CA ALA A 134 9.40 -6.32 -5.59
C ALA A 134 8.53 -6.98 -6.68
N ALA A 135 8.76 -8.26 -6.99
CA ALA A 135 7.92 -9.00 -7.92
C ALA A 135 6.48 -9.16 -7.39
N GLY A 136 6.33 -9.50 -6.11
CA GLY A 136 5.01 -9.60 -5.45
C GLY A 136 4.25 -8.28 -5.50
N GLU A 137 4.90 -7.18 -5.12
CA GLU A 137 4.33 -5.83 -5.14
C GLU A 137 3.94 -5.39 -6.54
N LEU A 138 4.82 -5.59 -7.54
CA LEU A 138 4.55 -5.23 -8.92
C LEU A 138 3.30 -5.97 -9.43
N VAL A 139 3.20 -7.28 -9.20
CA VAL A 139 2.03 -8.08 -9.62
C VAL A 139 0.76 -7.57 -8.93
N VAL A 140 0.83 -7.37 -7.62
CA VAL A 140 -0.31 -6.91 -6.82
C VAL A 140 -0.79 -5.54 -7.30
N LEU A 141 0.11 -4.58 -7.44
CA LEU A 141 -0.25 -3.22 -7.86
C LEU A 141 -0.69 -3.18 -9.32
N ALA A 142 -0.06 -3.96 -10.21
CA ALA A 142 -0.49 -4.09 -11.60
C ALA A 142 -1.92 -4.64 -11.71
N VAL A 143 -2.29 -5.63 -10.87
CA VAL A 143 -3.67 -6.14 -10.75
C VAL A 143 -4.58 -5.13 -10.02
N GLY A 144 -4.01 -4.32 -9.13
CA GLY A 144 -4.66 -3.17 -8.48
C GLY A 144 -5.17 -2.13 -9.47
N ILE A 145 -4.42 -1.83 -10.52
CA ILE A 145 -4.80 -0.82 -11.52
C ILE A 145 -6.21 -1.06 -12.10
N PRO A 146 -6.52 -2.20 -12.75
CA PRO A 146 -7.84 -2.45 -13.33
C PRO A 146 -8.94 -2.55 -12.26
N ILE A 147 -8.66 -3.12 -11.09
CA ILE A 147 -9.62 -3.27 -10.00
C ILE A 147 -10.03 -1.89 -9.46
N MET A 148 -9.06 -1.04 -9.19
CA MET A 148 -9.29 0.30 -8.65
C MET A 148 -9.90 1.24 -9.68
N TYR A 149 -9.55 1.07 -10.97
CA TYR A 149 -10.22 1.77 -12.06
C TYR A 149 -11.69 1.36 -12.20
N ALA A 150 -12.00 0.06 -12.11
CA ALA A 150 -13.38 -0.45 -12.15
C ALA A 150 -14.20 0.01 -10.92
N LEU A 151 -13.59 -0.02 -9.74
CA LEU A 151 -14.18 0.49 -8.50
C LEU A 151 -14.50 1.98 -8.60
N ASN A 152 -13.57 2.81 -9.09
CA ASN A 152 -13.84 4.23 -9.27
C ASN A 152 -15.01 4.47 -10.25
N LYS A 153 -15.13 3.68 -11.33
CA LYS A 153 -16.23 3.79 -12.30
C LYS A 153 -17.60 3.46 -11.68
N ARG A 154 -17.66 2.58 -10.68
CA ARG A 154 -18.89 2.17 -10.00
C ARG A 154 -19.25 3.09 -8.83
N VAL A 155 -18.24 3.51 -8.07
CA VAL A 155 -18.40 4.11 -6.74
C VAL A 155 -18.16 5.63 -6.76
N ASN A 156 -17.52 6.18 -7.81
CA ASN A 156 -17.16 7.61 -7.90
C ASN A 156 -16.42 8.07 -6.63
N MET A 157 -15.29 7.45 -6.36
CA MET A 157 -14.51 7.65 -5.12
C MET A 157 -14.06 9.09 -4.88
N GLY A 158 -14.02 9.92 -5.94
CA GLY A 158 -13.74 11.36 -5.86
C GLY A 158 -14.91 12.23 -5.37
N LYS A 159 -16.14 11.71 -5.29
CA LYS A 159 -17.32 12.45 -4.77
C LYS A 159 -17.83 11.94 -3.41
N LEU A 160 -17.32 10.80 -2.95
CA LEU A 160 -17.76 10.18 -1.69
C LEU A 160 -17.23 10.89 -0.44
N ILE A 161 -16.11 11.60 -0.56
CA ILE A 161 -15.38 12.17 0.57
C ILE A 161 -14.94 13.60 0.33
#